data_AF-A0AAV1MX02-F1
#
_entry.id   AF-A0AAV1MX02-F1
#
_cell.length_a   1.000
_cell.length_b   1.000
_cell.length_c   1.000
_cell.angle_alpha   90.00
_cell.angle_beta   90.00
_cell.angle_gamma   90.00
#
_symmetry.space_group_name_H-M   'P 1'
#
loop_
_entity.id
_entity.type
_entity.pdbx_description
1 polymer ?
#
loop_
_entity_poly.entity_id
_entity_poly.type
_entity_poly.pdbx_seq_one_letter_code
_entity_poly.pdbx_strand_id
1 'polypeptide(L)'
;MSRKGSYWALTVMQKKPGIVYTGRQPEEGVNKNLGLNIVRQLCSGFRHTSCNITTDNFFTSVPLAEHLLEKGLTIVGKLRQNKPDIPPVMKASKTRKLFSTEFGFNGSMTMVSYVGKKEKAVIFLSTMHRSKTVDANTRKKKTEVIHFYKQTKGGVDIVDQMIGTYTCKRQTQRWPMLLWYNMIDIASLNAYSFFNAQHPEFDVGITNAGLRFLTELSNEFVTPYMRSRLEGNPCLPTYITEAMGRCGTTKAAIQSQERSRQGQQKRKRCKMCPRNKNRKASNSCWKCSDPVCTCLDRQTDTQTMNVDVLIACKTRNHSCVIMLR
;
A
#
# COMPACT_ATOMS: atom_id res chain seq x y z
N MET A 1 -19.30 -24.61 9.85
CA MET A 1 -18.72 -23.30 10.20
C MET A 1 -18.35 -22.57 8.91
N SER A 2 -19.30 -21.85 8.33
CA SER A 2 -19.17 -21.22 7.01
C SER A 2 -18.53 -19.84 7.15
N ARG A 3 -17.31 -19.66 6.63
CA ARG A 3 -16.67 -18.35 6.47
C ARG A 3 -17.47 -17.54 5.45
N LYS A 4 -18.32 -16.63 5.92
CA LYS A 4 -18.91 -15.60 5.07
C LYS A 4 -17.81 -14.62 4.70
N GLY A 5 -17.21 -14.81 3.52
CA GLY A 5 -16.39 -13.81 2.87
C GLY A 5 -17.25 -12.57 2.63
N SER A 6 -16.86 -11.46 3.24
CA SER A 6 -17.39 -10.15 2.88
C SER A 6 -16.93 -9.86 1.46
N TYR A 7 -17.81 -10.10 0.48
CA TYR A 7 -17.60 -9.70 -0.91
C TYR A 7 -17.47 -8.18 -0.94
N TRP A 8 -16.24 -7.68 -0.99
CA TRP A 8 -15.94 -6.34 -1.47
C TRP A 8 -16.33 -6.35 -2.93
N ALA A 9 -17.54 -5.87 -3.21
CA ALA A 9 -18.09 -5.80 -4.55
C ALA A 9 -17.18 -4.94 -5.43
N LEU A 10 -16.27 -5.63 -6.13
CA LEU A 10 -15.99 -5.50 -7.56
C LEU A 10 -16.40 -4.14 -8.16
N THR A 11 -15.68 -3.08 -7.83
CA THR A 11 -15.71 -1.82 -8.59
C THR A 11 -14.83 -1.93 -9.85
N VAL A 12 -14.93 -3.05 -10.58
CA VAL A 12 -14.21 -3.23 -11.87
C VAL A 12 -15.17 -3.11 -13.07
N MET A 13 -16.50 -3.13 -12.86
CA MET A 13 -17.45 -3.15 -13.99
C MET A 13 -18.27 -1.87 -14.19
N GLN A 14 -17.94 -0.76 -13.52
CA GLN A 14 -18.48 0.56 -13.89
C GLN A 14 -17.37 1.58 -13.96
N LYS A 15 -17.01 1.98 -15.19
CA LYS A 15 -16.18 3.15 -15.49
C LYS A 15 -16.85 4.40 -14.92
N LYS A 16 -16.58 4.73 -13.66
CA LYS A 16 -16.89 6.04 -13.08
C LYS A 16 -15.59 6.73 -12.70
N PRO A 17 -15.40 8.00 -13.08
CA PRO A 17 -14.23 8.75 -12.66
C PRO A 17 -14.20 8.84 -11.13
N GLY A 18 -13.01 8.70 -10.55
CA GLY A 18 -12.82 8.94 -9.11
C GLY A 18 -13.20 10.38 -8.76
N ILE A 19 -13.90 10.55 -7.63
CA ILE A 19 -14.37 11.87 -7.18
C ILE A 19 -13.38 12.37 -6.12
N VAL A 20 -12.70 13.48 -6.42
CA VAL A 20 -11.80 14.14 -5.48
C VAL A 20 -12.55 15.29 -4.82
N TYR A 21 -12.54 15.34 -3.50
CA TYR A 21 -13.04 16.50 -2.77
C TYR A 21 -12.00 17.62 -2.86
N THR A 22 -12.33 18.69 -3.59
CA THR A 22 -11.44 19.84 -3.85
C THR A 22 -11.64 21.00 -2.89
N GLY A 23 -12.48 20.83 -1.86
CA GLY A 23 -12.91 21.93 -1.01
C GLY A 23 -13.89 22.86 -1.71
N ARG A 24 -14.17 24.00 -1.08
CA ARG A 24 -15.05 25.03 -1.66
C ARG A 24 -14.30 25.81 -2.75
N GLN A 25 -14.84 25.85 -3.96
CA GLN A 25 -14.28 26.67 -5.03
C GLN A 25 -14.68 28.16 -4.88
N PRO A 26 -13.89 29.12 -5.41
CA PRO A 26 -14.09 30.57 -5.20
C PRO A 26 -15.47 31.11 -5.62
N GLU A 27 -16.19 30.40 -6.49
CA GLU A 27 -17.51 30.78 -7.01
C GLU A 27 -18.63 29.84 -6.54
N GLU A 28 -18.30 28.82 -5.75
CA GLU A 28 -19.27 27.83 -5.31
C GLU A 28 -19.99 28.31 -4.05
N GLY A 29 -21.32 28.35 -4.13
CA GLY A 29 -22.19 28.52 -2.97
C GLY A 29 -21.98 27.40 -1.95
N VAL A 30 -22.51 27.57 -0.73
CA VAL A 30 -22.42 26.52 0.29
C VAL A 30 -23.15 25.27 -0.21
N ASN A 31 -22.41 24.18 -0.45
CA ASN A 31 -22.97 22.92 -0.93
C ASN A 31 -23.81 22.27 0.18
N LYS A 32 -25.12 22.53 0.14
CA LYS A 32 -26.08 21.93 1.07
C LYS A 32 -26.13 20.42 0.82
N ASN A 33 -26.16 19.64 1.90
CA ASN A 33 -26.28 18.18 1.86
C ASN A 33 -25.12 17.44 1.15
N LEU A 34 -23.89 17.98 1.22
CA LEU A 34 -22.68 17.36 0.65
C LEU A 34 -22.58 15.85 0.92
N GLY A 35 -22.76 15.41 2.18
CA GLY A 35 -22.70 13.99 2.54
C GLY A 35 -23.73 13.12 1.80
N LEU A 36 -24.96 13.61 1.63
CA LEU A 36 -26.01 12.92 0.87
C LEU A 36 -25.65 12.86 -0.62
N ASN A 37 -25.18 13.96 -1.20
CA ASN A 37 -24.84 14.02 -2.63
C ASN A 37 -23.68 13.07 -2.96
N ILE A 38 -22.65 13.01 -2.10
CA ILE A 38 -21.53 12.09 -2.24
C ILE A 38 -22.03 10.64 -2.24
N VAL A 39 -22.84 10.24 -1.25
CA VAL A 39 -23.34 8.85 -1.19
C VAL A 39 -24.20 8.53 -2.41
N ARG A 40 -25.07 9.44 -2.87
CA ARG A 40 -25.86 9.23 -4.09
C ARG A 40 -24.99 9.00 -5.31
N GLN A 41 -23.90 9.77 -5.44
CA GLN A 41 -22.99 9.64 -6.57
C GLN A 41 -22.21 8.31 -6.50
N LEU A 42 -21.66 7.96 -5.33
CA LEU A 42 -20.94 6.70 -5.11
C LEU A 42 -21.84 5.47 -5.31
N CYS A 43 -23.08 5.52 -4.83
CA CYS A 43 -24.03 4.41 -4.87
C CYS A 43 -24.81 4.34 -6.19
N SER A 44 -24.65 5.31 -7.09
CA SER A 44 -25.38 5.36 -8.36
C SER A 44 -25.21 4.11 -9.23
N GLY A 45 -24.16 3.32 -8.98
CA GLY A 45 -23.85 2.08 -9.68
C GLY A 45 -24.49 0.81 -9.14
N PHE A 46 -24.96 0.84 -7.89
CA PHE A 46 -25.42 -0.34 -7.17
C PHE A 46 -26.96 -0.42 -7.13
N ARG A 47 -27.64 0.17 -8.11
CA ARG A 47 -29.11 0.20 -8.11
C ARG A 47 -29.67 -1.22 -8.22
N HIS A 48 -30.66 -1.53 -7.39
CA HIS A 48 -31.38 -2.80 -7.35
C HIS A 48 -30.51 -4.04 -7.10
N THR A 49 -29.33 -3.88 -6.49
CA THR A 49 -28.49 -5.02 -6.09
C THR A 49 -28.84 -5.57 -4.71
N SER A 50 -29.82 -4.98 -4.02
CA SER A 50 -30.19 -5.31 -2.63
C SER A 50 -29.01 -5.23 -1.65
N CYS A 51 -27.98 -4.47 -1.99
CA CYS A 51 -26.83 -4.25 -1.12
C CYS A 51 -27.18 -3.32 0.04
N ASN A 52 -26.50 -3.53 1.16
CA ASN A 52 -26.56 -2.64 2.30
C ASN A 52 -25.34 -1.70 2.34
N ILE A 53 -25.60 -0.41 2.52
CA ILE A 53 -24.58 0.63 2.67
C ILE A 53 -24.43 0.95 4.16
N THR A 54 -23.20 0.89 4.68
CA THR A 54 -22.90 1.37 6.03
C THR A 54 -22.24 2.73 5.99
N THR A 55 -22.81 3.72 6.68
CA THR A 55 -22.33 5.11 6.65
C THR A 55 -22.00 5.64 8.04
N ASP A 56 -21.04 6.57 8.10
CA ASP A 56 -20.80 7.34 9.32
C ASP A 56 -21.82 8.50 9.48
N ASN A 57 -21.76 9.17 10.62
CA ASN A 57 -22.69 10.22 11.02
C ASN A 57 -22.79 11.41 10.06
N PHE A 58 -21.71 11.71 9.34
CA PHE A 58 -21.67 12.84 8.41
C PHE A 58 -22.55 12.59 7.19
N PHE A 59 -22.60 11.34 6.74
CA PHE A 59 -23.29 10.93 5.51
C PHE A 59 -24.74 10.51 5.76
N THR A 60 -25.07 10.05 6.97
CA THR A 60 -26.39 9.48 7.26
C THR A 60 -27.46 10.56 7.45
N SER A 61 -28.58 10.43 6.75
CA SER A 61 -29.79 11.26 6.92
C SER A 61 -31.05 10.49 6.52
N VAL A 62 -32.22 10.94 6.98
CA VAL A 62 -33.51 10.35 6.59
C VAL A 62 -33.77 10.50 5.07
N PRO A 63 -33.58 11.68 4.45
CA PRO A 63 -33.75 11.82 3.00
C PRO A 63 -32.82 10.91 2.18
N LEU A 64 -31.61 10.63 2.67
CA LEU A 64 -30.71 9.68 2.02
C LEU A 64 -31.25 8.24 2.11
N ALA A 65 -31.78 7.86 3.27
CA ALA A 65 -32.36 6.53 3.47
C ALA A 65 -33.59 6.29 2.57
N GLU A 66 -34.44 7.29 2.38
CA GLU A 66 -35.60 7.24 1.46
C GLU A 66 -35.11 7.03 0.03
N HIS A 67 -34.15 7.87 -0.40
CA HIS A 67 -33.60 7.77 -1.74
C HIS A 67 -32.92 6.43 -2.03
N LEU A 68 -32.20 5.85 -1.06
CA LEU A 68 -31.56 4.55 -1.25
C LEU A 68 -32.59 3.42 -1.34
N LEU A 69 -33.66 3.48 -0.53
CA LEU A 69 -34.77 2.53 -0.64
C LEU A 69 -35.43 2.54 -2.02
N GLU A 70 -35.67 3.73 -2.59
CA GLU A 70 -36.17 3.87 -3.97
C GLU A 70 -35.25 3.24 -5.02
N LYS A 71 -33.94 3.17 -4.73
CA LYS A 71 -32.94 2.52 -5.59
C LYS A 71 -32.71 1.05 -5.24
N GLY A 72 -33.54 0.44 -4.40
CA GLY A 72 -33.41 -0.96 -3.99
C GLY A 72 -32.17 -1.24 -3.15
N LEU A 73 -31.71 -0.24 -2.39
CA LEU A 73 -30.56 -0.31 -1.50
C LEU A 73 -31.00 -0.08 -0.06
N THR A 74 -30.32 -0.72 0.90
CA THR A 74 -30.53 -0.45 2.32
C THR A 74 -29.38 0.34 2.91
N ILE A 75 -29.62 1.00 4.05
CA ILE A 75 -28.63 1.77 4.78
C ILE A 75 -28.63 1.40 6.26
N VAL A 76 -27.45 1.42 6.87
CA VAL A 76 -27.25 1.40 8.32
C VAL A 76 -26.21 2.46 8.66
N GLY A 77 -26.54 3.40 9.53
CA GLY A 77 -25.59 4.44 9.90
C GLY A 77 -25.93 5.10 11.23
N LYS A 78 -24.97 5.84 11.78
CA LYS A 78 -25.24 6.71 12.94
C LYS A 78 -25.91 7.99 12.46
N LEU A 79 -26.87 8.51 13.21
CA LEU A 79 -27.39 9.86 13.00
C LEU A 79 -26.73 10.85 13.95
N ARG A 80 -26.40 12.05 13.45
CA ARG A 80 -26.02 13.18 14.32
C ARG A 80 -27.23 13.66 15.11
N GLN A 81 -27.05 13.96 16.39
CA GLN A 81 -28.14 14.34 17.30
C GLN A 81 -28.86 15.64 16.92
N ASN A 82 -28.23 16.50 16.13
CA ASN A 82 -28.78 17.77 15.67
C ASN A 82 -29.64 17.65 14.40
N LYS A 83 -29.89 16.43 13.90
CA LYS A 83 -30.79 16.23 12.75
C LYS A 83 -32.24 16.56 13.14
N PRO A 84 -32.98 17.30 12.31
CA PRO A 84 -34.34 17.71 12.62
C PRO A 84 -35.30 16.52 12.67
N ASP A 85 -35.00 15.46 11.93
CA ASP A 85 -35.83 14.24 11.82
C ASP A 85 -35.84 13.37 13.08
N ILE A 86 -35.10 13.77 14.14
CA ILE A 86 -34.96 12.99 15.37
C ILE A 86 -35.97 13.49 16.42
N PRO A 87 -36.97 12.66 16.80
CA PRO A 87 -37.92 12.98 17.85
C PRO A 87 -37.22 13.29 19.19
N PRO A 88 -37.73 14.24 20.01
CA PRO A 88 -37.16 14.54 21.32
C PRO A 88 -36.99 13.32 22.23
N VAL A 89 -37.93 12.36 22.19
CA VAL A 89 -37.88 11.11 22.99
C VAL A 89 -36.65 10.25 22.66
N MET A 90 -36.09 10.36 21.45
CA MET A 90 -34.90 9.64 21.01
C MET A 90 -33.60 10.31 21.47
N LYS A 91 -33.64 11.57 21.90
CA LYS A 91 -32.43 12.31 22.27
C LYS A 91 -31.90 11.86 23.63
N ALA A 92 -30.71 12.34 23.97
CA ALA A 92 -30.14 12.08 25.28
C ALA A 92 -30.96 12.79 26.36
N SER A 93 -31.22 12.10 27.47
CA SER A 93 -31.92 12.66 28.63
C SER A 93 -31.35 12.04 29.91
N LYS A 94 -31.36 12.80 31.01
CA LYS A 94 -30.97 12.34 32.35
C LYS A 94 -31.87 11.22 32.88
N THR A 95 -33.12 11.15 32.41
CA THR A 95 -34.10 10.15 32.83
C THR A 95 -33.87 8.77 32.23
N ARG A 96 -33.07 8.66 31.16
CA ARG A 96 -32.84 7.40 30.46
C ARG A 96 -31.85 6.52 31.20
N LYS A 97 -32.25 5.28 31.48
CA LYS A 97 -31.41 4.27 32.17
C LYS A 97 -30.23 3.86 31.28
N LEU A 98 -29.11 3.50 31.91
CA LEU A 98 -27.94 2.95 31.22
C LEU A 98 -28.32 1.65 30.49
N PHE A 99 -27.83 1.48 29.26
CA PHE A 99 -28.15 0.36 28.36
C PHE A 99 -29.63 0.22 27.99
N SER A 100 -30.40 1.30 28.15
CA SER A 100 -31.75 1.38 27.57
C SER A 100 -31.69 1.67 26.08
N THR A 101 -32.70 1.16 25.35
CA THR A 101 -32.89 1.39 23.93
C THR A 101 -34.31 1.84 23.68
N GLU A 102 -34.47 2.91 22.91
CA GLU A 102 -35.76 3.33 22.35
C GLU A 102 -35.76 3.05 20.84
N PHE A 103 -36.92 2.66 20.31
CA PHE A 103 -37.11 2.39 18.89
C PHE A 103 -38.19 3.28 18.32
N GLY A 104 -38.00 3.74 17.08
CA GLY A 104 -39.01 4.46 16.32
C GLY A 104 -39.05 3.91 14.91
N PHE A 105 -40.26 3.82 14.38
CA PHE A 105 -40.53 3.21 13.10
C PHE A 105 -41.25 4.22 12.23
N ASN A 106 -40.79 4.38 11.00
CA ASN A 106 -41.47 5.17 9.99
C ASN A 106 -41.37 4.43 8.65
N GLY A 107 -42.49 3.89 8.17
CA GLY A 107 -42.50 3.01 7.00
C GLY A 107 -41.50 1.86 7.17
N SER A 108 -40.55 1.75 6.23
CA SER A 108 -39.48 0.74 6.21
C SER A 108 -38.23 1.12 7.02
N MET A 109 -38.24 2.27 7.69
CA MET A 109 -37.12 2.76 8.50
C MET A 109 -37.30 2.43 9.98
N THR A 110 -36.19 2.06 10.60
CA THR A 110 -36.05 1.88 12.03
C THR A 110 -34.97 2.81 12.55
N MET A 111 -35.36 3.69 13.47
CA MET A 111 -34.46 4.51 14.27
C MET A 111 -34.24 3.84 15.62
N VAL A 112 -32.99 3.71 16.03
CA VAL A 112 -32.60 3.10 17.30
C VAL A 112 -31.80 4.09 18.11
N SER A 113 -32.29 4.45 19.29
CA SER A 113 -31.58 5.32 20.23
C SER A 113 -31.11 4.54 21.45
N TYR A 114 -29.79 4.39 21.60
CA TYR A 114 -29.17 3.55 22.63
C TYR A 114 -28.30 4.36 23.59
N VAL A 115 -28.46 4.13 24.90
CA VAL A 115 -27.68 4.79 25.96
C VAL A 115 -26.53 3.92 26.40
N GLY A 116 -25.39 4.04 25.73
CA GLY A 116 -24.18 3.28 26.06
C GLY A 116 -23.35 3.87 27.21
N LYS A 117 -23.53 5.15 27.51
CA LYS A 117 -22.91 5.89 28.62
C LYS A 117 -23.99 6.78 29.24
N LYS A 118 -23.92 7.01 30.56
CA LYS A 118 -24.90 7.85 31.27
C LYS A 118 -25.02 9.21 30.57
N GLU A 119 -26.25 9.68 30.39
CA GLU A 119 -26.58 10.96 29.74
C GLU A 119 -26.12 11.12 28.28
N LYS A 120 -25.69 10.03 27.62
CA LYS A 120 -25.26 10.06 26.22
C LYS A 120 -25.99 8.99 25.41
N ALA A 121 -26.88 9.45 24.52
CA ALA A 121 -27.56 8.59 23.56
C ALA A 121 -26.84 8.58 22.20
N VAL A 122 -26.66 7.39 21.62
CA VAL A 122 -26.19 7.21 20.25
C VAL A 122 -27.38 6.76 19.41
N ILE A 123 -27.60 7.45 18.30
CA ILE A 123 -28.77 7.22 17.45
C ILE A 123 -28.29 6.57 16.15
N PHE A 124 -28.99 5.52 15.75
CA PHE A 124 -28.78 4.79 14.50
C PHE A 124 -30.03 4.89 13.65
N LEU A 125 -29.83 4.89 12.33
CA LEU A 125 -30.88 4.73 11.33
C LEU A 125 -30.58 3.47 10.54
N SER A 126 -31.60 2.64 10.35
CA SER A 126 -31.52 1.46 9.51
C SER A 126 -32.77 1.31 8.65
N THR A 127 -32.60 0.93 7.40
CA THR A 127 -33.70 0.47 6.53
C THR A 127 -33.69 -1.05 6.31
N MET A 128 -32.71 -1.74 6.91
CA MET A 128 -32.53 -3.18 6.78
C MET A 128 -33.18 -3.95 7.93
N HIS A 129 -33.11 -3.42 9.15
CA HIS A 129 -33.60 -4.10 10.35
C HIS A 129 -34.94 -3.50 10.79
N ARG A 130 -35.88 -4.36 11.17
CA ARG A 130 -37.21 -3.96 11.67
C ARG A 130 -37.56 -4.50 13.06
N SER A 131 -36.72 -5.38 13.59
CA SER A 131 -36.94 -6.03 14.86
C SER A 131 -36.65 -5.10 16.04
N LYS A 132 -37.46 -5.20 17.10
CA LYS A 132 -37.21 -4.58 18.42
C LYS A 132 -36.31 -5.43 19.32
N THR A 133 -35.66 -6.46 18.76
CA THR A 133 -34.85 -7.39 19.55
C THR A 133 -33.64 -6.69 20.16
N VAL A 134 -33.50 -6.91 21.46
CA VAL A 134 -32.35 -6.52 22.26
C VAL A 134 -31.74 -7.80 22.80
N ASP A 135 -30.43 -7.93 22.69
CA ASP A 135 -29.73 -9.07 23.26
C ASP A 135 -29.73 -8.97 24.80
N ALA A 136 -30.69 -9.65 25.43
CA ALA A 136 -30.84 -9.67 26.88
C ALA A 136 -29.72 -10.44 27.59
N ASN A 137 -29.00 -11.31 26.88
CA ASN A 137 -27.95 -12.15 27.44
C ASN A 137 -26.64 -11.37 27.65
N THR A 138 -26.44 -10.25 26.93
CA THR A 138 -25.28 -9.39 27.16
C THR A 138 -25.58 -8.25 28.14
N ARG A 139 -24.63 -7.99 29.04
CA ARG A 139 -24.69 -6.87 30.01
C ARG A 139 -25.01 -5.51 29.37
N LYS A 140 -24.57 -5.31 28.13
CA LYS A 140 -24.73 -4.05 27.39
C LYS A 140 -26.04 -3.95 26.61
N LYS A 141 -26.88 -5.00 26.56
CA LYS A 141 -28.21 -4.98 25.96
C LYS A 141 -28.27 -4.26 24.60
N LYS A 142 -27.39 -4.66 23.68
CA LYS A 142 -27.32 -4.04 22.36
C LYS A 142 -28.33 -4.67 21.42
N THR A 143 -28.79 -3.88 20.46
CA THR A 143 -29.65 -4.37 19.38
C THR A 143 -28.84 -4.96 18.25
N GLU A 144 -29.51 -5.76 17.43
CA GLU A 144 -28.96 -6.29 16.17
C GLU A 144 -28.38 -5.18 15.29
N VAL A 145 -29.07 -4.04 15.17
CA VAL A 145 -28.59 -2.86 14.40
C VAL A 145 -27.21 -2.40 14.86
N ILE A 146 -26.98 -2.34 16.17
CA ILE A 146 -25.70 -1.90 16.74
C ILE A 146 -24.62 -2.95 16.49
N HIS A 147 -24.96 -4.23 16.59
CA HIS A 147 -24.04 -5.33 16.29
C HIS A 147 -23.62 -5.30 14.82
N PHE A 148 -24.59 -5.23 13.91
CA PHE A 148 -24.37 -5.16 12.49
C PHE A 148 -23.52 -3.93 12.11
N TYR A 149 -23.89 -2.74 12.58
CA TYR A 149 -23.12 -1.51 12.32
C TYR A 149 -21.67 -1.64 12.81
N LYS A 150 -21.43 -2.26 13.98
CA LYS A 150 -20.05 -2.45 14.47
C LYS A 150 -19.22 -3.37 13.59
N GLN A 151 -19.84 -4.38 13.00
CA GLN A 151 -19.17 -5.32 12.11
C GLN A 151 -18.82 -4.68 10.76
N THR A 152 -19.70 -3.82 10.22
CA THR A 152 -19.55 -3.28 8.87
C THR A 152 -18.89 -1.90 8.80
N LYS A 153 -18.95 -1.08 9.86
CA LYS A 153 -18.40 0.30 9.85
C LYS A 153 -16.90 0.39 9.54
N GLY A 154 -16.16 -0.69 9.78
CA GLY A 154 -14.69 -0.70 9.70
C GLY A 154 -14.14 -0.85 8.29
N GLY A 155 -14.99 -1.06 7.27
CA GLY A 155 -14.52 -1.37 5.93
C GLY A 155 -13.50 -0.39 5.36
N VAL A 156 -13.82 0.90 5.37
CA VAL A 156 -12.93 1.96 4.86
C VAL A 156 -11.71 2.13 5.75
N ASP A 157 -11.88 2.08 7.09
CA ASP A 157 -10.77 2.20 8.05
C ASP A 157 -9.74 1.06 7.89
N ILE A 158 -10.21 -0.17 7.61
CA ILE A 158 -9.34 -1.33 7.37
C ILE A 158 -8.53 -1.13 6.09
N VAL A 159 -9.17 -0.66 5.01
CA VAL A 159 -8.47 -0.35 3.75
C VAL A 159 -7.40 0.72 3.98
N ASP A 160 -7.73 1.79 4.69
CA ASP A 160 -6.77 2.87 5.02
C ASP A 160 -5.60 2.35 5.87
N GLN A 161 -5.88 1.49 6.86
CA GLN A 161 -4.85 0.85 7.67
C GLN A 161 -3.92 -0.05 6.85
N MET A 162 -4.48 -0.88 5.95
CA MET A 162 -3.70 -1.76 5.07
C MET A 162 -2.81 -0.94 4.13
N ILE A 163 -3.36 0.11 3.51
CA ILE A 163 -2.61 1.03 2.66
C ILE A 163 -1.50 1.72 3.45
N GLY A 164 -1.82 2.24 4.64
CA GLY A 164 -0.85 2.93 5.50
C GLY A 164 0.33 2.05 5.92
N THR A 165 0.12 0.75 6.06
CA THR A 165 1.17 -0.22 6.47
C THR A 165 2.23 -0.41 5.38
N TYR A 166 1.82 -0.46 4.10
CA TYR A 166 2.72 -0.73 2.97
C TYR A 166 2.62 0.34 1.86
N THR A 167 2.58 1.61 2.26
CA THR A 167 2.41 2.71 1.31
C THR A 167 3.67 3.01 0.49
N CYS A 168 3.49 3.28 -0.80
CA CYS A 168 4.55 3.79 -1.67
C CYS A 168 4.72 5.32 -1.61
N LYS A 169 3.93 6.02 -0.77
CA LYS A 169 3.99 7.47 -0.62
C LYS A 169 5.42 7.93 -0.30
N ARG A 170 5.78 9.07 -0.88
CA ARG A 170 7.04 9.77 -0.64
C ARG A 170 6.77 11.23 -0.34
N GLN A 171 7.65 11.83 0.44
CA GLN A 171 7.62 13.27 0.67
C GLN A 171 7.71 14.01 -0.67
N THR A 172 6.80 14.96 -0.88
CA THR A 172 6.71 15.72 -2.12
C THR A 172 6.05 17.06 -1.86
N GLN A 173 6.45 18.08 -2.62
CA GLN A 173 5.81 19.41 -2.63
C GLN A 173 4.76 19.54 -3.74
N ARG A 174 4.46 18.45 -4.47
CA ARG A 174 3.53 18.44 -5.59
C ARG A 174 2.30 17.61 -5.22
N TRP A 175 1.18 18.26 -4.90
CA TRP A 175 -0.05 17.58 -4.50
C TRP A 175 -0.56 16.51 -5.50
N PRO A 176 -0.38 16.62 -6.84
CA PRO A 176 -0.81 15.55 -7.75
C PRO A 176 -0.05 14.24 -7.53
N MET A 177 1.20 14.32 -7.08
CA MET A 177 1.98 13.11 -6.74
C MET A 177 1.36 12.37 -5.55
N LEU A 178 0.73 13.06 -4.61
CA LEU A 178 0.02 12.41 -3.51
C LEU A 178 -1.17 11.58 -4.02
N LEU A 179 -1.93 12.11 -4.98
CA LEU A 179 -3.00 11.35 -5.63
C LEU A 179 -2.46 10.15 -6.39
N TRP A 180 -1.37 10.33 -7.14
CA TRP A 180 -0.71 9.25 -7.86
C TRP A 180 -0.26 8.11 -6.94
N TYR A 181 0.39 8.42 -5.81
CA TYR A 181 0.77 7.41 -4.82
C TYR A 181 -0.44 6.68 -4.24
N ASN A 182 -1.52 7.41 -3.90
CA ASN A 182 -2.77 6.79 -3.45
C ASN A 182 -3.35 5.83 -4.49
N MET A 183 -3.30 6.20 -5.78
CA MET A 183 -3.79 5.33 -6.86
C MET A 183 -2.99 4.03 -6.95
N ILE A 184 -1.66 4.10 -6.81
CA ILE A 184 -0.80 2.90 -6.79
C ILE A 184 -1.13 2.03 -5.56
N ASP A 185 -1.25 2.63 -4.39
CA ASP A 185 -1.54 1.90 -3.15
C ASP A 185 -2.90 1.16 -3.25
N ILE A 186 -3.96 1.86 -3.70
CA ILE A 186 -5.29 1.28 -3.89
C ILE A 186 -5.29 0.21 -4.98
N ALA A 187 -4.62 0.45 -6.11
CA ALA A 187 -4.52 -0.53 -7.19
C ALA A 187 -3.81 -1.81 -6.73
N SER A 188 -2.73 -1.67 -5.97
CA SER A 188 -1.97 -2.80 -5.45
C SER A 188 -2.77 -3.61 -4.44
N LEU A 189 -3.52 -2.95 -3.55
CA LEU A 189 -4.40 -3.63 -2.60
C LEU A 189 -5.57 -4.34 -3.31
N ASN A 190 -6.16 -3.70 -4.32
CA ASN A 190 -7.20 -4.33 -5.12
C ASN A 190 -6.66 -5.56 -5.86
N ALA A 191 -5.48 -5.45 -6.49
CA ALA A 191 -4.83 -6.57 -7.16
C ALA A 191 -4.57 -7.74 -6.19
N TYR A 192 -4.06 -7.45 -4.99
CA TYR A 192 -3.89 -8.46 -3.94
C TYR A 192 -5.22 -9.11 -3.54
N SER A 193 -6.29 -8.32 -3.37
CA SER A 193 -7.61 -8.83 -3.03
C SER A 193 -8.17 -9.77 -4.10
N PHE A 194 -8.00 -9.41 -5.38
CA PHE A 194 -8.39 -10.27 -6.50
C PHE A 194 -7.55 -11.56 -6.55
N PHE A 195 -6.24 -11.43 -6.39
CA PHE A 195 -5.32 -12.56 -6.40
C PHE A 195 -5.64 -13.55 -5.27
N ASN A 196 -5.79 -13.06 -4.04
CA ASN A 196 -6.12 -13.89 -2.89
C ASN A 196 -7.50 -14.57 -3.01
N ALA A 197 -8.46 -13.94 -3.69
CA ALA A 197 -9.75 -14.56 -3.97
C ALA A 197 -9.65 -15.76 -4.93
N GLN A 198 -8.65 -15.77 -5.82
CA GLN A 198 -8.38 -16.87 -6.74
C GLN A 198 -7.41 -17.91 -6.16
N HIS A 199 -6.51 -17.48 -5.28
CA HIS A 199 -5.43 -18.26 -4.69
C HIS A 199 -5.42 -18.17 -3.16
N PRO A 200 -6.47 -18.67 -2.47
CA PRO A 200 -6.57 -18.56 -1.01
C PRO A 200 -5.45 -19.30 -0.26
N GLU A 201 -4.79 -20.27 -0.91
CA GLU A 201 -3.62 -20.98 -0.40
C GLU A 201 -2.39 -20.08 -0.23
N PHE A 202 -2.33 -18.94 -0.95
CA PHE A 202 -1.19 -18.05 -0.91
C PHE A 202 -0.93 -17.45 0.48
N ASP A 203 -1.99 -17.18 1.24
CA ASP A 203 -1.93 -16.58 2.56
C ASP A 203 -1.69 -17.61 3.69
N VAL A 204 -1.78 -18.91 3.40
CA VAL A 204 -1.79 -19.97 4.42
C VAL A 204 -0.44 -20.06 5.14
N GLY A 205 -0.45 -19.80 6.45
CA GLY A 205 0.73 -19.88 7.30
C GLY A 205 1.69 -18.68 7.20
N ILE A 206 1.29 -17.62 6.48
CA ILE A 206 2.14 -16.44 6.24
C ILE A 206 1.59 -15.22 6.96
N THR A 207 2.37 -14.67 7.88
CA THR A 207 1.97 -13.48 8.69
C THR A 207 2.00 -12.16 7.91
N ASN A 208 2.69 -12.11 6.75
CA ASN A 208 2.86 -10.91 5.92
C ASN A 208 2.57 -11.17 4.44
N ALA A 209 1.53 -11.94 4.13
CA ALA A 209 1.24 -12.35 2.75
C ALA A 209 1.04 -11.16 1.79
N GLY A 210 0.42 -10.06 2.25
CA GLY A 210 0.31 -8.83 1.46
C GLY A 210 1.68 -8.23 1.06
N LEU A 211 2.65 -8.18 1.98
CA LEU A 211 4.01 -7.71 1.65
C LEU A 211 4.72 -8.64 0.66
N ARG A 212 4.54 -9.95 0.82
CA ARG A 212 5.07 -10.95 -0.12
C ARG A 212 4.51 -10.71 -1.52
N PHE A 213 3.20 -10.57 -1.64
CA PHE A 213 2.54 -10.25 -2.91
C PHE A 213 3.10 -8.97 -3.54
N LEU A 214 3.23 -7.89 -2.77
CA LEU A 214 3.80 -6.63 -3.26
C LEU A 214 5.25 -6.78 -3.72
N THR A 215 6.04 -7.63 -3.06
CA THR A 215 7.42 -7.91 -3.42
C THR A 215 7.50 -8.68 -4.75
N GLU A 216 6.69 -9.72 -4.91
CA GLU A 216 6.60 -10.50 -6.15
C GLU A 216 6.12 -9.61 -7.31
N LEU A 217 5.06 -8.82 -7.11
CA LEU A 217 4.55 -7.86 -8.08
C LEU A 217 5.62 -6.84 -8.50
N SER A 218 6.36 -6.29 -7.53
CA SER A 218 7.44 -5.34 -7.80
C SER A 218 8.56 -5.97 -8.63
N ASN A 219 8.91 -7.23 -8.34
CA ASN A 219 9.91 -7.95 -9.11
C ASN A 219 9.44 -8.19 -10.54
N GLU A 220 8.18 -8.59 -10.75
CA GLU A 220 7.62 -8.77 -12.10
C GLU A 220 7.65 -7.49 -12.93
N PHE A 221 7.31 -6.34 -12.35
CA PHE A 221 7.36 -5.06 -13.05
C PHE A 221 8.78 -4.62 -13.39
N VAL A 222 9.74 -4.81 -12.49
CA VAL A 222 11.10 -4.28 -12.67
C VAL A 222 11.98 -5.21 -13.53
N THR A 223 11.70 -6.52 -13.53
CA THR A 223 12.53 -7.53 -14.21
C THR A 223 12.72 -7.30 -15.72
N PRO A 224 11.68 -7.01 -16.53
CA PRO A 224 11.84 -6.72 -17.95
C PRO A 224 12.77 -5.51 -18.21
N TYR A 225 12.66 -4.46 -17.39
CA TYR A 225 13.52 -3.28 -17.50
C TYR A 225 14.96 -3.58 -17.07
N MET A 226 15.17 -4.41 -16.06
CA MET A 226 16.51 -4.87 -15.67
C MET A 226 17.17 -5.66 -16.80
N ARG A 227 16.43 -6.58 -17.45
CA ARG A 227 16.91 -7.35 -18.61
C ARG A 227 17.29 -6.44 -19.77
N SER A 228 16.37 -5.57 -20.18
CA SER A 228 16.61 -4.62 -21.28
C SER A 228 17.83 -3.72 -20.99
N ARG A 229 17.98 -3.26 -19.75
CA ARG A 229 19.13 -2.44 -19.34
C ARG A 229 20.45 -3.22 -19.40
N LEU A 230 20.45 -4.50 -19.04
CA LEU A 230 21.63 -5.37 -19.12
C LEU A 230 22.05 -5.68 -20.56
N GLU A 231 21.09 -5.86 -21.45
CA GLU A 231 21.29 -6.16 -22.87
C GLU A 231 21.70 -4.91 -23.65
N GLY A 232 21.00 -3.79 -23.45
CA GLY A 232 21.20 -2.54 -24.20
C GLY A 232 22.38 -1.69 -23.74
N ASN A 233 23.00 -1.98 -22.59
CA ASN A 233 24.11 -1.19 -22.07
C ASN A 233 25.35 -2.05 -21.75
N PRO A 234 26.33 -2.14 -22.67
CA PRO A 234 27.53 -2.95 -22.47
C PRO A 234 28.49 -2.38 -21.41
N CYS A 235 28.31 -1.12 -21.00
CA CYS A 235 29.22 -0.39 -20.11
C CYS A 235 28.68 -0.19 -18.69
N LEU A 236 27.75 -1.03 -18.24
CA LEU A 236 27.23 -0.95 -16.88
C LEU A 236 28.33 -1.19 -15.84
N PRO A 237 28.36 -0.39 -14.75
CA PRO A 237 29.23 -0.65 -13.62
C PRO A 237 29.01 -2.05 -13.02
N THR A 238 30.10 -2.71 -12.62
CA THR A 238 30.08 -4.08 -12.08
C THR A 238 29.14 -4.24 -10.88
N TYR A 239 29.10 -3.26 -9.98
CA TYR A 239 28.20 -3.31 -8.82
C TYR A 239 26.71 -3.33 -9.21
N ILE A 240 26.34 -2.70 -10.34
CA ILE A 240 24.96 -2.71 -10.86
C ILE A 240 24.64 -4.08 -11.45
N THR A 241 25.57 -4.66 -12.23
CA THR A 241 25.37 -6.00 -12.81
C THR A 241 25.31 -7.08 -11.74
N GLU A 242 26.11 -6.96 -10.67
CA GLU A 242 26.06 -7.86 -9.52
C GLU A 242 24.74 -7.73 -8.75
N ALA A 243 24.25 -6.50 -8.52
CA ALA A 243 22.96 -6.26 -7.87
C ALA A 243 21.80 -6.85 -8.68
N MET A 244 21.78 -6.63 -10.00
CA MET A 244 20.77 -7.24 -10.89
C MET A 244 20.86 -8.78 -10.89
N GLY A 245 22.07 -9.34 -10.81
CA GLY A 245 22.28 -10.78 -10.67
C GLY A 245 21.69 -11.35 -9.37
N ARG A 246 21.81 -10.62 -8.24
CA ARG A 246 21.17 -11.01 -6.96
C ARG A 246 19.64 -10.97 -7.03
N CYS A 247 19.07 -10.15 -7.91
CA CYS A 247 17.64 -10.11 -8.20
C CYS A 247 17.21 -11.18 -9.23
N GLY A 248 18.06 -12.16 -9.55
CA GLY A 248 17.73 -13.22 -10.51
C GLY A 248 17.76 -12.78 -11.98
N THR A 249 18.28 -11.59 -12.27
CA THR A 249 18.45 -11.11 -13.64
C THR A 249 19.91 -11.24 -14.06
N THR A 250 20.25 -12.39 -14.63
CA THR A 250 21.55 -12.60 -15.26
C THR A 250 21.50 -12.19 -16.72
N LYS A 251 22.62 -11.71 -17.28
CA LYS A 251 22.80 -11.80 -18.73
C LYS A 251 22.55 -13.26 -19.09
N ALA A 252 21.68 -13.54 -20.06
CA ALA A 252 21.68 -14.85 -20.69
C ALA A 252 23.14 -15.18 -20.95
N ALA A 253 23.61 -16.34 -20.49
CA ALA A 253 24.93 -16.79 -20.85
C ALA A 253 24.92 -16.83 -22.37
N ILE A 254 25.49 -15.79 -23.00
CA ILE A 254 26.05 -15.92 -24.33
C ILE A 254 27.01 -17.05 -24.13
N GLN A 255 26.58 -18.24 -24.55
CA GLN A 255 27.37 -19.44 -24.50
C GLN A 255 28.73 -19.05 -25.04
N SER A 256 29.72 -19.39 -24.24
CA SER A 256 31.13 -19.24 -24.50
C SER A 256 31.51 -19.87 -25.85
N GLN A 257 31.27 -19.15 -26.94
CA GLN A 257 31.74 -19.46 -28.29
C GLN A 257 32.65 -18.38 -28.86
N GLU A 258 33.16 -17.48 -28.01
CA GLU A 258 34.35 -16.67 -28.30
C GLU A 258 35.49 -17.00 -27.33
N ARG A 259 35.82 -18.29 -27.26
CA ARG A 259 37.15 -18.77 -26.84
C ARG A 259 37.95 -19.19 -28.07
N SER A 260 38.05 -18.32 -29.08
CA SER A 260 39.02 -18.49 -30.16
C SER A 260 38.99 -17.31 -31.14
N ARG A 261 39.15 -16.08 -30.65
CA ARG A 261 39.75 -15.03 -31.45
C ARG A 261 40.83 -14.37 -30.62
N GLN A 262 42.07 -14.52 -31.08
CA GLN A 262 43.26 -13.88 -30.55
C GLN A 262 43.03 -12.35 -30.53
N GLY A 263 42.48 -11.86 -29.43
CA GLY A 263 42.31 -10.45 -29.14
C GLY A 263 42.89 -10.21 -27.76
N GLN A 264 43.93 -9.38 -27.69
CA GLN A 264 44.59 -9.00 -26.44
C GLN A 264 43.57 -8.74 -25.32
N GLN A 265 43.74 -9.40 -24.17
CA GLN A 265 42.90 -9.13 -22.99
C GLN A 265 42.90 -7.62 -22.71
N LYS A 266 41.73 -6.98 -22.77
CA LYS A 266 41.62 -5.54 -22.52
C LYS A 266 42.12 -5.24 -21.10
N ARG A 267 43.19 -4.43 -21.00
CA ARG A 267 43.79 -4.05 -19.72
C ARG A 267 42.77 -3.38 -18.80
N LYS A 268 42.61 -3.91 -17.59
CA LYS A 268 41.72 -3.37 -16.54
C LYS A 268 42.35 -2.11 -15.92
N ARG A 269 41.53 -1.26 -15.30
CA ARG A 269 42.04 -0.09 -14.56
C ARG A 269 42.74 -0.56 -13.29
N CYS A 270 43.85 0.07 -12.93
CA CYS A 270 44.50 -0.22 -11.66
C CYS A 270 43.60 0.15 -10.47
N LYS A 271 43.54 -0.73 -9.47
CA LYS A 271 42.77 -0.57 -8.23
C LYS A 271 43.35 0.47 -7.27
N MET A 272 44.67 0.67 -7.28
CA MET A 272 45.40 1.63 -6.42
C MET A 272 45.43 3.06 -7.00
N CYS A 273 45.35 3.17 -8.32
CA CYS A 273 45.41 4.43 -9.04
C CYS A 273 44.06 5.19 -8.92
N PRO A 274 44.02 6.52 -8.66
CA PRO A 274 42.79 7.31 -8.64
C PRO A 274 41.94 7.14 -9.90
N ARG A 275 40.62 7.10 -9.71
CA ARG A 275 39.65 6.72 -10.76
C ARG A 275 39.71 7.63 -11.98
N ASN A 276 39.98 8.92 -11.79
CA ASN A 276 40.12 9.95 -12.82
C ASN A 276 41.37 9.80 -13.69
N LYS A 277 42.48 9.25 -13.16
CA LYS A 277 43.72 9.04 -13.93
C LYS A 277 43.61 7.90 -14.95
N ASN A 278 42.56 7.07 -14.86
CA ASN A 278 42.24 5.96 -15.77
C ASN A 278 43.43 5.05 -16.15
N ARG A 279 44.42 4.91 -15.26
CA ARG A 279 45.64 4.16 -15.53
C ARG A 279 45.33 2.67 -15.68
N LYS A 280 45.81 2.09 -16.79
CA LYS A 280 45.63 0.68 -17.11
C LYS A 280 46.69 -0.13 -16.38
N ALA A 281 46.26 -1.19 -15.70
CA ALA A 281 47.15 -2.14 -15.07
C ALA A 281 47.81 -3.01 -16.14
N SER A 282 49.12 -3.20 -16.00
CA SER A 282 49.88 -4.21 -16.72
C SER A 282 49.97 -5.52 -15.92
N ASN A 283 49.86 -5.43 -14.59
CA ASN A 283 50.15 -6.53 -13.66
C ASN A 283 48.94 -6.81 -12.76
N SER A 284 48.93 -7.96 -12.09
CA SER A 284 47.91 -8.33 -11.09
C SER A 284 48.55 -8.80 -9.79
N CYS A 285 47.93 -8.47 -8.65
CA CYS A 285 48.37 -8.96 -7.34
C CYS A 285 48.22 -10.48 -7.27
N TRP A 286 49.27 -11.21 -6.86
CA TRP A 286 49.24 -12.67 -6.77
C TRP A 286 48.24 -13.19 -5.73
N LYS A 287 47.96 -12.43 -4.66
CA LYS A 287 47.10 -12.87 -3.55
C LYS A 287 45.61 -12.59 -3.77
N CYS A 288 45.28 -11.44 -4.36
CA CYS A 288 43.89 -11.02 -4.57
C CYS A 288 43.49 -10.87 -6.05
N SER A 289 44.41 -11.14 -6.98
CA SER A 289 44.22 -10.98 -8.44
C SER A 289 43.81 -9.58 -8.89
N ASP A 290 43.95 -8.57 -8.02
CA ASP A 290 43.58 -7.20 -8.33
C ASP A 290 44.53 -6.57 -9.35
N PRO A 291 44.03 -5.82 -10.36
CA PRO A 291 44.85 -5.15 -11.37
C PRO A 291 45.64 -3.98 -10.77
N VAL A 292 46.96 -3.92 -11.02
CA VAL A 292 47.88 -2.92 -10.46
C VAL A 292 48.76 -2.25 -11.55
N CYS A 293 48.90 -0.93 -11.48
CA CYS A 293 49.73 -0.08 -12.34
C CYS A 293 51.14 0.03 -11.72
N THR A 294 52.20 0.16 -12.52
CA THR A 294 53.59 0.34 -12.04
C THR A 294 53.89 1.72 -11.45
N CYS A 295 52.92 2.62 -11.35
CA CYS A 295 53.22 4.02 -11.00
C CYS A 295 53.27 4.32 -9.49
N LEU A 296 53.41 3.30 -8.64
CA LEU A 296 53.53 3.47 -7.18
C LEU A 296 54.95 3.88 -6.73
N ASP A 297 55.90 4.02 -7.65
CA ASP A 297 57.33 4.31 -7.38
C ASP A 297 57.69 5.74 -6.90
N ARG A 298 56.82 6.47 -6.18
CA ARG A 298 57.18 7.85 -5.75
C ARG A 298 56.82 8.28 -4.32
N GLN A 299 56.45 7.37 -3.40
CA GLN A 299 56.08 7.80 -2.04
C GLN A 299 56.50 6.88 -0.87
N THR A 300 57.64 6.20 -0.95
CA THR A 300 58.24 5.61 0.27
C THR A 300 59.71 5.96 0.38
N ASP A 301 59.99 6.78 1.40
CA ASP A 301 61.32 7.11 1.88
C ASP A 301 62.16 5.86 2.18
N THR A 302 63.42 5.96 1.76
CA THR A 302 64.66 5.32 2.20
C THR A 302 64.59 4.15 3.22
N GLN A 303 65.05 2.96 2.82
CA GLN A 303 66.34 2.36 3.23
C GLN A 303 66.42 0.87 2.80
N THR A 304 67.55 0.52 2.18
CA THR A 304 68.17 -0.82 2.02
C THR A 304 67.55 -1.90 1.11
N MET A 305 68.39 -2.30 0.15
CA MET A 305 68.59 -3.62 -0.48
C MET A 305 67.72 -4.11 -1.65
N ASN A 306 68.45 -4.33 -2.75
CA ASN A 306 68.28 -5.27 -3.86
C ASN A 306 67.06 -5.16 -4.78
N VAL A 307 67.36 -5.43 -6.05
CA VAL A 307 66.56 -5.21 -7.25
C VAL A 307 65.41 -6.20 -7.29
N ASP A 308 64.25 -5.82 -6.74
CA ASP A 308 62.92 -6.34 -7.09
C ASP A 308 61.89 -5.28 -6.69
N VAL A 309 61.17 -4.71 -7.66
CA VAL A 309 60.23 -3.61 -7.42
C VAL A 309 59.01 -4.12 -6.65
N LEU A 310 59.05 -4.00 -5.32
CA LEU A 310 57.99 -4.38 -4.39
C LEU A 310 56.85 -3.34 -4.42
N ILE A 311 55.84 -3.56 -5.26
CA ILE A 311 54.64 -2.72 -5.25
C ILE A 311 53.71 -3.19 -4.12
N ALA A 312 53.50 -2.38 -3.09
CA ALA A 312 52.56 -2.71 -2.01
C ALA A 312 51.10 -2.49 -2.47
N CYS A 313 50.29 -3.56 -2.49
CA CYS A 313 48.84 -3.46 -2.62
C CYS A 313 48.21 -3.29 -1.23
N LYS A 314 47.68 -2.11 -0.92
CA LYS A 314 47.01 -1.83 0.35
C LYS A 314 45.51 -2.09 0.19
N THR A 315 45.02 -3.19 0.75
CA THR A 315 43.58 -3.44 0.88
C THR A 315 43.11 -2.97 2.27
N ARG A 316 41.80 -2.72 2.45
CA ARG A 316 41.23 -2.18 3.71
C ARG A 316 41.62 -2.98 4.98
N ASN A 317 41.99 -4.26 4.86
CA ASN A 317 42.30 -5.12 6.01
C ASN A 317 43.73 -5.70 6.03
N HIS A 318 44.53 -5.64 4.95
CA HIS A 318 45.92 -6.13 4.93
C HIS A 318 46.80 -5.46 3.85
N SER A 319 48.09 -5.32 4.17
CA SER A 319 49.16 -4.97 3.21
C SER A 319 49.61 -6.24 2.47
N CYS A 320 49.53 -6.26 1.14
CA CYS A 320 50.04 -7.35 0.31
C CYS A 320 51.27 -6.89 -0.47
N VAL A 321 52.33 -7.68 -0.40
CA VAL A 321 53.56 -7.49 -1.17
C VAL A 321 53.37 -8.12 -2.56
N ILE A 322 53.56 -7.36 -3.64
CA ILE A 322 53.54 -7.90 -5.00
C ILE A 322 54.97 -8.33 -5.36
N MET A 323 55.20 -9.63 -5.57
CA MET A 323 56.35 -10.07 -6.38
C MET A 323 55.99 -9.92 -7.86
N LEU A 324 56.75 -9.11 -8.57
CA LEU A 324 56.68 -8.99 -10.02
C LEU A 324 57.39 -10.20 -10.63
N ARG A 325 56.76 -10.86 -11.60
CA ARG A 325 57.47 -11.59 -12.65
C ARG A 325 57.29 -10.84 -13.95
#